data_AF-A0A3L7Y420-F1
#
_entry.id   AF-A0A3L7Y420-F1
#
_cell.length_a   1.000
_cell.length_b   1.000
_cell.length_c   1.000
_cell.angle_alpha   90.00
_cell.angle_beta   90.00
_cell.angle_gamma   90.00
#
_symmetry.space_group_name_H-M   'P 1'
#
loop_
_entity.id
_entity.type
_entity.pdbx_description
1 polymer ?
#
loop_
_entity_poly.entity_id
_entity_poly.type
_entity_poly.pdbx_seq_one_letter_code
_entity_poly.pdbx_strand_id
1 'polypeptide(L)'
;MKRHAGGALRRLPLLIIVAGALWLGLWVRVHGALHYPFNADEIVVIQNGVRDMYGTGPDRHLGTNWATLVFGVPLRNSHSLAPLWWWLQAGLRYFSSNNETFVFRVLPVTLGVLGVALFYRVAAPVFGGLVAALLTVLLSTNDIFVY
;
A
#
# COMPACT_ATOMS: atom_id res chain seq x y z
N MET A 1 -4.07 14.39 -41.63
CA MET A 1 -4.07 13.59 -40.38
C MET A 1 -3.25 12.30 -40.57
N LYS A 2 -1.91 12.31 -40.41
CA LYS A 2 -1.10 11.07 -40.55
C LYS A 2 0.23 11.07 -39.76
N ARG A 3 0.42 11.96 -38.77
CA ARG A 3 1.68 12.07 -38.01
C ARG A 3 1.65 11.54 -36.57
N HIS A 4 0.51 11.10 -36.04
CA HIS A 4 0.42 10.63 -34.64
C HIS A 4 0.59 9.11 -34.45
N ALA A 5 0.39 8.29 -35.48
CA ALA A 5 0.44 6.83 -35.34
C ALA A 5 1.88 6.28 -35.14
N GLY A 6 2.89 6.90 -35.75
CA GLY A 6 4.28 6.42 -35.69
C GLY A 6 4.95 6.57 -34.32
N GLY A 7 4.50 7.53 -33.50
CA GLY A 7 4.99 7.72 -32.14
C GLY A 7 4.41 6.73 -31.13
N ALA A 8 3.16 6.31 -31.33
CA ALA A 8 2.47 5.35 -30.47
C ALA A 8 3.05 3.93 -30.61
N LEU A 9 3.30 3.48 -31.85
CA LEU A 9 3.93 2.19 -32.14
C LEU A 9 5.34 2.06 -31.56
N ARG A 10 6.12 3.15 -31.53
CA ARG A 10 7.46 3.16 -30.91
C ARG A 10 7.43 3.08 -29.39
N ARG A 11 6.34 3.51 -28.75
CA ARG A 11 6.14 3.46 -27.29
C ARG A 11 5.44 2.19 -26.82
N LEU A 12 4.91 1.40 -27.76
CA LEU A 12 4.17 0.18 -27.49
C LEU A 12 4.97 -0.84 -26.64
N PRO A 13 6.27 -1.09 -26.91
CA PRO A 13 7.07 -1.99 -26.07
C PRO A 13 7.19 -1.47 -24.64
N LEU A 14 7.38 -0.17 -24.48
CA LEU A 14 7.50 0.47 -23.17
C LEU A 14 6.19 0.36 -22.37
N LEU A 15 5.06 0.61 -23.04
CA LEU A 15 3.74 0.48 -22.41
C LEU A 15 3.46 -0.96 -21.99
N ILE A 16 3.87 -1.95 -22.79
CA ILE A 16 3.76 -3.37 -22.44
C ILE A 16 4.58 -3.69 -21.19
N ILE A 17 5.83 -3.20 -21.11
CA ILE A 17 6.68 -3.43 -19.94
C ILE A 17 6.06 -2.83 -18.69
N VAL A 18 5.58 -1.58 -18.77
CA VAL A 18 4.96 -0.89 -17.62
C VAL A 18 3.66 -1.57 -17.20
N ALA A 19 2.79 -1.92 -18.15
CA ALA A 19 1.57 -2.65 -17.87
C ALA A 19 1.87 -4.02 -17.25
N GLY A 20 2.87 -4.73 -17.77
CA GLY A 20 3.36 -5.98 -17.21
C GLY A 20 3.88 -5.82 -15.79
N ALA A 21 4.65 -4.76 -15.52
CA ALA A 21 5.16 -4.45 -14.19
C ALA A 21 4.02 -4.19 -13.18
N LEU A 22 3.02 -3.41 -13.56
CA LEU A 22 1.87 -3.12 -12.71
C LEU A 22 1.02 -4.37 -12.46
N TRP A 23 0.79 -5.18 -13.50
CA TRP A 23 0.07 -6.44 -13.36
C TRP A 23 0.80 -7.43 -12.46
N LEU A 24 2.13 -7.57 -12.64
CA LEU A 24 2.97 -8.40 -11.79
C LEU A 24 2.94 -7.91 -10.34
N GLY A 25 3.05 -6.60 -10.13
CA GLY A 25 2.99 -6.00 -8.80
C GLY A 25 1.65 -6.19 -8.11
N LEU A 26 0.54 -6.11 -8.85
CA LEU A 26 -0.79 -6.42 -8.36
C LEU A 26 -0.90 -7.91 -8.00
N TRP A 27 -0.49 -8.80 -8.91
CA TRP A 27 -0.59 -10.25 -8.71
C TRP A 27 0.21 -10.71 -7.49
N VAL A 28 1.46 -10.26 -7.35
CA VAL A 28 2.32 -10.57 -6.19
C VAL A 28 1.64 -10.17 -4.89
N ARG A 29 1.13 -8.93 -4.81
CA ARG A 29 0.51 -8.40 -3.59
C ARG A 29 -0.82 -9.08 -3.27
N VAL A 30 -1.65 -9.37 -4.26
CA VAL A 30 -2.90 -10.10 -4.08
C VAL A 30 -2.62 -11.54 -3.64
N HIS A 31 -1.68 -12.22 -4.30
CA HIS A 31 -1.28 -13.58 -3.91
C HIS A 31 -0.72 -13.59 -2.49
N GLY A 32 0.13 -12.60 -2.17
CA GLY A 32 0.68 -12.34 -0.84
C GLY A 32 -0.41 -12.24 0.22
N ALA A 33 -1.35 -11.32 -0.02
CA ALA A 33 -2.49 -11.05 0.84
C ALA A 33 -3.52 -12.18 0.90
N LEU A 34 -3.49 -13.20 0.05
CA LEU A 34 -4.42 -14.34 0.15
C LEU A 34 -3.79 -15.55 0.84
N HIS A 35 -2.49 -15.77 0.65
CA HIS A 35 -1.84 -17.01 1.06
C HIS A 35 -0.98 -16.87 2.32
N TYR A 36 -0.45 -15.68 2.61
CA TYR A 36 0.39 -15.49 3.79
C TYR A 36 -0.40 -14.90 4.97
N PRO A 37 -0.20 -15.44 6.18
CA PRO A 37 -0.72 -14.84 7.39
C PRO A 37 0.01 -13.52 7.66
N PHE A 38 -0.62 -12.65 8.44
CA PHE A 38 0.06 -11.44 8.92
C PHE A 38 1.18 -11.82 9.89
N ASN A 39 2.27 -11.05 9.86
CA ASN A 39 3.33 -11.20 10.84
C ASN A 39 2.79 -10.89 12.25
N ALA A 40 3.37 -11.55 13.27
CA ALA A 40 2.93 -11.36 14.65
C ALA A 40 2.98 -9.88 15.06
N ASP A 41 4.04 -9.18 14.66
CA ASP A 41 4.22 -7.75 14.92
C ASP A 41 3.19 -6.89 14.19
N GLU A 42 2.73 -7.29 13.01
CA GLU A 42 1.70 -6.57 12.26
C GLU A 42 0.35 -6.66 12.97
N ILE A 43 -0.01 -7.83 13.50
CA ILE A 43 -1.24 -8.00 14.28
C ILE A 43 -1.15 -7.20 15.59
N VAL A 44 -0.04 -7.36 16.32
CA VAL A 44 0.12 -6.79 17.66
C VAL A 44 0.31 -5.28 17.61
N VAL A 45 1.12 -4.75 16.72
CA VAL A 45 1.45 -3.32 16.70
C VAL A 45 0.50 -2.55 15.77
N ILE A 46 0.33 -3.00 14.53
CA ILE A 46 -0.40 -2.23 13.50
C ILE A 46 -1.90 -2.44 13.62
N GLN A 47 -2.38 -3.67 13.56
CA GLN A 47 -3.83 -3.92 13.53
C GLN A 47 -4.50 -3.60 14.84
N ASN A 48 -3.91 -4.04 15.97
CA ASN A 48 -4.48 -3.71 17.27
C ASN A 48 -4.35 -2.23 17.59
N GLY A 49 -3.25 -1.54 17.22
CA GLY A 49 -3.16 -0.08 17.35
C GLY A 49 -4.29 0.63 16.61
N VAL A 50 -4.59 0.20 15.38
CA VAL A 50 -5.75 0.68 14.61
C VAL A 50 -7.08 0.31 15.31
N ARG A 51 -7.24 -0.90 15.85
CA ARG A 51 -8.43 -1.33 16.61
C ARG A 51 -8.67 -0.54 17.88
N ASP A 52 -7.60 -0.18 18.56
CA ASP A 52 -7.62 0.59 19.80
C ASP A 52 -8.03 2.05 19.52
N MET A 53 -7.60 2.63 18.38
CA MET A 53 -8.01 3.99 17.97
C MET A 53 -9.54 4.15 17.79
N TYR A 54 -10.26 3.08 17.44
CA TYR A 54 -11.72 3.10 17.32
C TYR A 54 -12.46 2.22 18.35
N GLY A 55 -11.76 1.73 19.38
CA GLY A 55 -12.38 1.19 20.60
C GLY A 55 -12.81 -0.26 20.56
N THR A 56 -12.39 -1.05 19.57
CA THR A 56 -12.64 -2.51 19.56
C THR A 56 -11.39 -3.34 19.78
N GLY A 57 -10.25 -2.69 20.01
CA GLY A 57 -9.00 -3.36 20.31
C GLY A 57 -8.87 -3.75 21.80
N PRO A 58 -7.80 -4.50 22.13
CA PRO A 58 -7.52 -4.96 23.49
C PRO A 58 -7.34 -3.82 24.50
N ASP A 59 -6.83 -2.67 24.06
CA ASP A 59 -6.53 -1.52 24.90
C ASP A 59 -7.64 -0.46 24.85
N ARG A 60 -8.85 -0.84 24.39
CA ARG A 60 -10.05 0.03 24.37
C ARG A 60 -10.38 0.67 25.72
N HIS A 61 -9.95 0.06 26.82
CA HIS A 61 -10.13 0.56 28.18
C HIS A 61 -9.32 1.84 28.46
N LEU A 62 -8.31 2.13 27.65
CA LEU A 62 -7.52 3.37 27.69
C LEU A 62 -8.24 4.55 27.01
N GLY A 63 -9.38 4.29 26.36
CA GLY A 63 -10.26 5.30 25.77
C GLY A 63 -9.92 5.70 24.34
N THR A 64 -10.98 5.94 23.55
CA THR A 64 -10.92 6.47 22.17
C THR A 64 -11.04 7.99 22.17
N ASN A 65 -10.20 8.67 22.95
CA ASN A 65 -10.23 10.12 23.02
C ASN A 65 -9.52 10.75 21.82
N TRP A 66 -9.73 12.05 21.59
CA TRP A 66 -9.06 12.81 20.54
C TRP A 66 -7.52 12.63 20.55
N ALA A 67 -6.92 12.51 21.74
CA ALA A 67 -5.50 12.23 21.87
C ALA A 67 -5.11 10.85 21.29
N THR A 68 -5.91 9.82 21.52
CA THR A 68 -5.72 8.47 20.96
C THR A 68 -5.89 8.47 19.44
N LEU A 69 -6.82 9.29 18.92
CA LEU A 69 -7.01 9.43 17.48
C LEU A 69 -5.84 10.17 16.81
N VAL A 70 -5.28 11.19 17.46
CA VAL A 70 -4.20 12.02 16.89
C VAL A 70 -2.84 11.35 17.09
N PHE A 71 -2.53 10.88 18.28
CA PHE A 71 -1.20 10.38 18.62
C PHE A 71 -1.11 8.85 18.65
N GLY A 72 -2.23 8.16 18.40
CA GLY A 72 -2.36 6.71 18.56
C GLY A 72 -2.30 6.28 20.03
N VAL A 73 -2.18 4.98 20.28
CA VAL A 73 -2.29 4.41 21.63
C VAL A 73 -0.90 4.31 22.27
N PRO A 74 -0.64 4.99 23.40
CA PRO A 74 0.71 5.15 23.96
C PRO A 74 1.49 3.86 24.21
N LEU A 75 0.81 2.75 24.54
CA LEU A 75 1.44 1.48 24.92
C LEU A 75 1.94 0.64 23.74
N ARG A 76 1.40 0.85 22.53
CA ARG A 76 1.86 0.18 21.29
C ARG A 76 2.74 1.09 20.44
N ASN A 77 2.76 2.40 20.77
CA ASN A 77 3.36 3.46 19.97
C ASN A 77 4.80 3.83 20.32
N SER A 78 5.32 3.35 21.45
CA SER A 78 6.75 3.44 21.75
C SER A 78 7.63 2.79 20.66
N HIS A 79 7.05 1.96 19.79
CA HIS A 79 7.72 1.30 18.67
C HIS A 79 7.37 1.86 17.27
N SER A 80 6.37 2.73 17.12
CA SER A 80 5.86 3.13 15.78
C SER A 80 5.58 4.63 15.68
N LEU A 81 6.44 5.33 14.94
CA LEU A 81 6.33 6.75 14.58
C LEU A 81 5.40 7.01 13.38
N ALA A 82 4.50 6.09 13.04
CA ALA A 82 3.73 6.13 11.79
C ALA A 82 2.21 6.42 11.99
N PRO A 83 1.81 7.56 12.61
CA PRO A 83 0.41 7.87 12.86
C PRO A 83 -0.39 8.01 11.57
N LEU A 84 0.22 8.47 10.48
CA LEU A 84 -0.46 8.64 9.19
C LEU A 84 -0.96 7.33 8.59
N TRP A 85 -0.20 6.23 8.73
CA TRP A 85 -0.62 4.91 8.26
C TRP A 85 -1.85 4.40 9.01
N TRP A 86 -1.90 4.68 10.32
CA TRP A 86 -3.02 4.28 11.16
C TRP A 86 -4.22 5.20 11.00
N TRP A 87 -4.02 6.51 10.82
CA TRP A 87 -5.08 7.45 10.46
C TRP A 87 -5.76 7.05 9.16
N LEU A 88 -4.99 6.62 8.16
CA LEU A 88 -5.54 6.16 6.90
C LEU A 88 -6.46 4.95 7.11
N GLN A 89 -6.00 3.97 7.89
CA GLN A 89 -6.76 2.75 8.17
C GLN A 89 -7.98 3.00 9.06
N ALA A 90 -7.82 3.78 10.13
CA ALA A 90 -8.90 4.17 11.04
C ALA A 90 -9.94 5.04 10.31
N GLY A 91 -9.50 5.94 9.43
CA GLY A 91 -10.37 6.79 8.61
C GLY A 91 -11.21 5.98 7.63
N LEU A 92 -10.65 4.93 7.03
CA LEU A 92 -11.40 4.08 6.09
C LEU A 92 -12.53 3.27 6.75
N ARG A 93 -12.48 3.10 8.07
CA ARG A 93 -13.58 2.50 8.84
C ARG A 93 -14.86 3.33 8.78
N TYR A 94 -14.78 4.66 8.56
CA TYR A 94 -15.99 5.48 8.36
C TYR A 94 -16.74 5.12 7.07
N PHE A 95 -16.05 4.53 6.08
CA PHE A 95 -16.63 4.07 4.83
C PHE A 95 -16.98 2.58 4.87
N SER A 96 -16.26 1.78 5.66
CA SER A 96 -16.53 0.34 5.83
C SER A 96 -16.27 -0.12 7.26
N SER A 97 -17.28 0.02 8.12
CA SER A 97 -17.15 -0.12 9.58
C SER A 97 -16.79 -1.52 10.07
N ASN A 98 -17.11 -2.56 9.29
CA ASN A 98 -16.97 -3.96 9.69
C ASN A 98 -16.07 -4.81 8.78
N ASN A 99 -15.39 -4.21 7.79
CA ASN A 99 -14.59 -4.96 6.84
C ASN A 99 -13.09 -4.82 7.13
N GLU A 100 -12.61 -5.59 8.11
CA GLU A 100 -11.18 -5.63 8.45
C GLU A 100 -10.31 -6.12 7.29
N THR A 101 -10.83 -7.02 6.45
CA THR A 101 -10.13 -7.48 5.22
C THR A 101 -9.88 -6.32 4.27
N PHE A 102 -10.84 -5.41 4.12
CA PHE A 102 -10.65 -4.22 3.31
C PHE A 102 -9.54 -3.31 3.86
N VAL A 103 -9.54 -3.07 5.18
CA VAL A 103 -8.57 -2.18 5.84
C VAL A 103 -7.16 -2.77 5.87
N PHE A 104 -7.01 -4.05 6.21
CA PHE A 104 -5.70 -4.65 6.45
C PHE A 104 -5.12 -5.42 5.26
N ARG A 105 -5.91 -5.73 4.22
CA ARG A 105 -5.42 -6.43 3.02
C ARG A 105 -5.62 -5.63 1.75
N VAL A 106 -6.84 -5.16 1.49
CA VAL A 106 -7.13 -4.47 0.21
C VAL A 106 -6.45 -3.11 0.13
N LEU A 107 -6.47 -2.32 1.22
CA LEU A 107 -5.83 -1.01 1.25
C LEU A 107 -4.30 -1.07 1.03
N PRO A 108 -3.51 -1.88 1.77
CA PRO A 108 -2.08 -2.02 1.48
C PRO A 108 -1.80 -2.42 0.03
N VAL A 109 -2.55 -3.39 -0.52
CA VAL A 109 -2.41 -3.82 -1.93
C VAL A 109 -2.65 -2.64 -2.87
N THR A 110 -3.71 -1.87 -2.63
CA THR A 110 -4.09 -0.72 -3.47
C THR A 110 -3.02 0.36 -3.43
N LEU A 111 -2.53 0.72 -2.24
CA LEU A 111 -1.48 1.71 -2.09
C LEU A 111 -0.14 1.24 -2.65
N GLY A 112 0.19 -0.04 -2.52
CA GLY A 112 1.39 -0.62 -3.11
C GLY A 112 1.39 -0.48 -4.64
N VAL A 113 0.27 -0.84 -5.30
CA VAL A 113 0.13 -0.68 -6.76
C VAL A 113 0.15 0.78 -7.18
N LEU A 114 -0.54 1.66 -6.43
CA LEU A 114 -0.49 3.11 -6.67
C LEU A 114 0.92 3.67 -6.50
N GLY A 115 1.67 3.20 -5.50
CA GLY A 115 3.05 3.58 -5.24
C GLY A 115 3.97 3.19 -6.39
N VAL A 116 3.83 1.98 -6.93
CA VAL A 116 4.58 1.52 -8.12
C VAL A 116 4.24 2.37 -9.35
N ALA A 117 2.96 2.67 -9.57
CA ALA A 117 2.53 3.52 -10.69
C ALA A 117 3.08 4.96 -10.56
N LEU A 118 3.02 5.52 -9.35
CA LEU A 118 3.54 6.85 -9.05
C LEU A 118 5.07 6.89 -9.19
N PHE A 119 5.76 5.85 -8.72
CA PHE A 119 7.20 5.69 -8.88
C PHE A 119 7.58 5.75 -10.36
N TYR A 120 6.94 4.96 -11.23
CA TYR A 120 7.20 5.01 -12.66
C TYR A 120 7.00 6.42 -13.23
N ARG A 121 5.89 7.08 -12.86
CA ARG A 121 5.55 8.42 -13.34
C ARG A 121 6.60 9.47 -12.96
N VAL A 122 7.19 9.37 -11.76
CA VAL A 122 8.23 10.28 -11.27
C VAL A 122 9.60 9.91 -11.81
N ALA A 123 9.91 8.62 -11.95
CA ALA A 123 11.20 8.12 -12.40
C ALA A 123 11.41 8.27 -13.91
N ALA A 124 10.36 8.10 -14.72
CA ALA A 124 10.43 8.17 -16.18
C ALA A 124 11.02 9.47 -16.75
N PRO A 125 10.66 10.69 -16.26
CA PRO A 125 11.29 11.92 -16.73
C PRO A 125 12.75 12.10 -16.25
N VAL A 126 13.15 11.43 -15.16
CA VAL A 126 14.49 11.58 -14.57
C VAL A 126 15.49 10.60 -15.20
N PHE A 127 15.11 9.33 -15.31
CA PHE A 127 16.01 8.25 -15.73
C PHE A 127 15.79 7.79 -17.18
N GLY A 128 14.76 8.35 -17.85
CA GLY A 128 14.28 7.87 -19.13
C GLY A 128 13.31 6.69 -19.00
N GLY A 129 12.39 6.57 -19.96
CA GLY A 129 11.25 5.66 -19.86
C GLY A 129 11.65 4.19 -19.65
N LEU A 130 12.65 3.69 -20.39
CA LEU A 130 13.06 2.29 -20.31
C LEU A 130 13.67 1.92 -18.95
N VAL A 131 14.61 2.73 -18.45
CA VAL A 131 15.25 2.50 -17.15
C VAL A 131 14.22 2.56 -16.03
N ALA A 132 13.34 3.57 -16.05
CA ALA A 132 12.25 3.66 -15.09
C ALA A 132 11.31 2.46 -15.14
N ALA A 133 11.00 1.94 -16.34
CA ALA A 133 10.15 0.76 -16.50
C ALA A 133 10.82 -0.49 -15.90
N LEU A 134 12.12 -0.70 -16.12
CA LEU A 134 12.86 -1.82 -15.54
C LEU A 134 12.94 -1.73 -14.01
N LEU A 135 13.17 -0.54 -13.45
CA LEU A 135 13.13 -0.31 -12.01
C LEU A 135 11.74 -0.57 -11.43
N THR A 136 10.69 -0.23 -12.18
CA THR A 136 9.30 -0.48 -11.78
C THR A 136 9.02 -1.99 -11.74
N VAL A 137 9.52 -2.76 -12.72
CA VAL A 137 9.44 -4.23 -12.69
C VAL A 137 10.14 -4.79 -11.45
N LEU A 138 11.35 -4.33 -11.15
CA LEU A 138 12.12 -4.77 -9.98
C LEU A 138 11.37 -4.47 -8.67
N LEU A 139 10.80 -3.26 -8.55
CA LEU A 139 10.02 -2.83 -7.39
C LEU A 139 8.73 -3.66 -7.25
N SER A 140 8.09 -4.02 -8.36
CA SER A 140 6.92 -4.89 -8.35
C SER A 140 7.18 -6.29 -7.78
N THR A 141 8.40 -6.81 -7.95
CA THR A 141 8.81 -8.13 -7.43
C THR A 141 9.42 -8.09 -6.03
N ASN A 142 9.92 -6.94 -5.57
CA ASN A 142 10.58 -6.84 -4.27
C ASN A 142 9.61 -7.03 -3.08
N ASP A 143 8.32 -6.75 -3.29
CA ASP A 143 7.26 -7.01 -2.29
C ASP A 143 7.05 -8.51 -1.97
N ILE A 144 7.69 -9.43 -2.71
CA ILE A 144 7.71 -10.87 -2.37
C ILE A 144 8.45 -11.12 -1.04
N PHE A 145 9.40 -10.26 -0.66
CA PHE A 145 10.24 -10.45 0.54
C PHE A 145 9.68 -9.80 1.81
N VAL A 146 8.51 -9.15 1.73
CA VAL A 146 7.88 -8.42 2.85
C VAL A 146 6.70 -9.22 3.46
N TYR A 147 6.22 -10.26 2.77
CA TYR A 147 5.21 -11.22 3.26
C TYR A 147 5.85 -12.55 3.65
#